data_AF-A0A969SGR2-F1
#
_entry.id   AF-A0A969SGR2-F1
#
_cell.length_a   1.000
_cell.length_b   1.000
_cell.length_c   1.000
_cell.angle_alpha   90.00
_cell.angle_beta   90.00
_cell.angle_gamma   90.00
#
_symmetry.space_group_name_H-M   'P 1'
#
loop_
_entity.id
_entity.type
_entity.pdbx_description
1 polymer ?
#
loop_
_entity_poly.entity_id
_entity_poly.type
_entity_poly.pdbx_seq_one_letter_code
_entity_poly.pdbx_strand_id
1 'polypeptide(L)'
;MVQLKQLRLRAGLSQRKVAERVGVSQPHYQRWETGVAEVPAEKVKRLALVLKAKPEQIQTKHMPKQVHLYPLEEDKVPDDQSYYGEVSVHFRSGKPLVLSISEAAFSKIYRDMQGGGHFVCVRSLMNQLVAIRREAITDLHLMSEAADTYGPEHDDYDDSNMLLQLIDDRSWEIIERMEWDDNLEEEFDKDEVARVAEILKCTTDDEFANLVAYGRIQPEDVEDYKANEAAKLKTIFNFSRNVRYQFSTGKLRTLSVDDDEALYDATYAIFDDLFDKDDPFVRLPMAGGYHEVAFINLTTVDYISVPNHRFMRGYYEALEKEIEEAEELDLKPEQVKGNRGRRPKNDDAGA
;
A
#
# COMPACT_ATOMS: atom_id res chain seq x y z
N MET A 1 -6.14 0.54 -9.20
CA MET A 1 -7.40 1.31 -9.24
C MET A 1 -7.13 2.61 -9.96
N VAL A 2 -7.95 2.99 -10.94
CA VAL A 2 -7.73 4.21 -11.74
C VAL A 2 -8.03 5.47 -10.92
N GLN A 3 -7.29 6.54 -11.20
CA GLN A 3 -7.40 7.85 -10.54
C GLN A 3 -8.83 8.41 -10.52
N LEU A 4 -9.63 8.19 -11.58
CA LEU A 4 -10.99 8.71 -11.68
C LEU A 4 -11.93 8.14 -10.60
N LYS A 5 -11.86 6.82 -10.34
CA LYS A 5 -12.64 6.15 -9.28
C LYS A 5 -12.28 6.75 -7.91
N GLN A 6 -10.99 6.95 -7.64
CA GLN A 6 -10.53 7.53 -6.37
C GLN A 6 -11.04 8.96 -6.18
N LEU A 7 -11.02 9.79 -7.23
CA LEU A 7 -11.55 11.16 -7.18
C LEU A 7 -13.05 11.17 -6.91
N ARG A 8 -13.82 10.29 -7.56
CA ARG A 8 -15.25 10.12 -7.30
C ARG A 8 -15.54 9.76 -5.85
N LEU A 9 -14.88 8.73 -5.33
CA LEU A 9 -15.12 8.25 -3.97
C LEU A 9 -14.75 9.33 -2.94
N ARG A 10 -13.65 10.07 -3.15
CA ARG A 10 -13.30 11.23 -2.31
C ARG A 10 -14.31 12.37 -2.36
N ALA A 11 -14.99 12.53 -3.51
CA ALA A 11 -16.08 13.49 -3.65
C ALA A 11 -17.39 13.01 -2.98
N GLY A 12 -17.47 11.76 -2.51
CA GLY A 12 -18.64 11.19 -1.85
C GLY A 12 -19.80 10.94 -2.82
N LEU A 13 -19.49 10.54 -4.07
CA LEU A 13 -20.48 10.37 -5.13
C LEU A 13 -20.50 8.94 -5.65
N SER A 14 -21.69 8.42 -5.94
CA SER A 14 -21.84 7.17 -6.69
C SER A 14 -21.60 7.40 -8.18
N GLN A 15 -21.35 6.32 -8.93
CA GLN A 15 -21.24 6.38 -10.38
C GLN A 15 -22.49 6.99 -11.02
N ARG A 16 -23.68 6.65 -10.49
CA ARG A 16 -24.97 7.18 -10.95
C ARG A 16 -25.04 8.70 -10.80
N LYS A 17 -24.71 9.24 -9.61
CA LYS A 17 -24.73 10.69 -9.36
C LYS A 17 -23.74 11.44 -10.25
N VAL A 18 -22.55 10.89 -10.48
CA VAL A 18 -21.58 11.54 -11.38
C VAL A 18 -22.08 11.51 -12.82
N ALA A 19 -22.55 10.36 -13.31
CA ALA A 19 -23.06 10.20 -14.67
C ALA A 19 -24.22 11.18 -14.96
N GLU A 20 -25.18 11.30 -14.03
CA GLU A 20 -26.29 12.25 -14.12
C GLU A 20 -25.79 13.70 -14.17
N ARG A 21 -24.88 14.07 -13.25
CA ARG A 21 -24.31 15.43 -13.19
C ARG A 21 -23.47 15.79 -14.40
N VAL A 22 -22.91 14.82 -15.12
CA VAL A 22 -22.10 15.00 -16.34
C VAL A 22 -22.94 14.89 -17.61
N GLY A 23 -24.14 14.31 -17.51
CA GLY A 23 -25.06 14.07 -18.63
C GLY A 23 -24.59 12.91 -19.52
N VAL A 24 -24.24 11.77 -18.92
CA VAL A 24 -23.93 10.50 -19.61
C VAL A 24 -24.65 9.35 -18.90
N SER A 25 -24.74 8.18 -19.53
CA SER A 25 -25.27 6.98 -18.86
C SER A 25 -24.25 6.42 -17.86
N GLN A 26 -24.73 5.76 -16.80
CA GLN A 26 -23.87 5.11 -15.81
C GLN A 26 -22.90 4.08 -16.43
N PRO A 27 -23.33 3.17 -17.33
CA PRO A 27 -22.40 2.24 -17.97
C PRO A 27 -21.32 2.94 -18.80
N HIS A 28 -21.64 4.10 -19.40
CA HIS A 28 -20.65 4.88 -20.14
C HIS A 28 -19.63 5.51 -19.19
N TYR A 29 -20.07 6.04 -18.05
CA TYR A 29 -19.17 6.56 -17.02
C TYR A 29 -18.28 5.47 -16.41
N GLN A 30 -18.83 4.28 -16.14
CA GLN A 30 -18.07 3.13 -15.63
C GLN A 30 -16.90 2.78 -16.56
N ARG A 31 -17.11 2.81 -17.88
CA ARG A 31 -16.04 2.56 -18.86
C ARG A 31 -14.90 3.58 -18.77
N TRP A 32 -15.15 4.80 -18.31
CA TRP A 32 -14.10 5.78 -18.05
C TRP A 32 -13.32 5.45 -16.78
N GLU A 33 -14.00 4.97 -15.73
CA GLU A 33 -13.35 4.59 -14.47
C GLU A 33 -12.54 3.29 -14.58
N THR A 34 -12.89 2.41 -15.51
CA THR A 34 -12.14 1.17 -15.79
C THR A 34 -11.04 1.37 -16.83
N GLY A 35 -10.87 2.58 -17.40
CA GLY A 35 -9.88 2.85 -18.44
C GLY A 35 -10.23 2.27 -19.82
N VAL A 36 -11.37 1.59 -19.97
CA VAL A 36 -11.84 1.01 -21.24
C VAL A 36 -12.17 2.07 -22.29
N ALA A 37 -12.50 3.30 -21.87
CA ALA A 37 -12.72 4.43 -22.76
C ALA A 37 -12.16 5.72 -22.17
N GLU A 38 -11.59 6.57 -23.02
CA GLU A 38 -11.11 7.88 -22.60
C GLU A 38 -12.27 8.86 -22.34
N VAL A 39 -12.05 9.80 -21.42
CA VAL A 39 -12.98 10.92 -21.16
C VAL A 39 -12.89 11.92 -22.31
N PRO A 40 -13.99 12.21 -23.03
CA PRO A 40 -13.98 13.22 -24.08
C PRO A 40 -13.58 14.61 -23.55
N ALA A 41 -12.77 15.36 -24.31
CA ALA A 41 -12.24 16.67 -23.91
C ALA A 41 -13.33 17.67 -23.45
N GLU A 42 -14.50 17.62 -24.08
CA GLU A 42 -15.68 18.43 -23.74
C GLU A 42 -16.27 18.12 -22.35
N LYS A 43 -16.06 16.89 -21.84
CA LYS A 43 -16.57 16.43 -20.53
C LYS A 43 -15.55 16.63 -19.41
N VAL A 44 -14.25 16.74 -19.71
CA VAL A 44 -13.16 16.92 -18.73
C VAL A 44 -13.45 18.07 -17.76
N LYS A 45 -13.77 19.26 -18.27
CA LYS A 45 -14.04 20.44 -17.42
C LYS A 45 -15.25 20.24 -16.49
N ARG A 46 -16.29 19.56 -16.98
CA ARG A 46 -17.50 19.28 -16.20
C ARG A 46 -17.23 18.23 -15.12
N LEU A 47 -16.47 17.19 -15.45
CA LEU A 47 -16.01 16.18 -14.48
C LEU A 47 -15.14 16.81 -13.39
N ALA A 48 -14.16 17.62 -13.78
CA ALA A 48 -13.28 18.34 -12.84
C ALA A 48 -14.10 19.14 -11.81
N LEU A 49 -15.13 19.87 -12.28
CA LEU A 49 -16.03 20.62 -11.42
C LEU A 49 -16.83 19.71 -10.47
N VAL A 50 -17.43 18.63 -10.99
CA VAL A 50 -18.26 17.70 -10.19
C VAL A 50 -17.43 16.97 -9.14
N LEU A 51 -16.20 16.58 -9.49
CA LEU A 51 -15.29 15.84 -8.63
C LEU A 51 -14.42 16.73 -7.74
N LYS A 52 -14.56 18.07 -7.84
CA LYS A 52 -13.73 19.06 -7.13
C LYS A 52 -12.23 18.84 -7.34
N ALA A 53 -11.86 18.47 -8.56
CA ALA A 53 -10.49 18.21 -8.98
C ALA A 53 -10.06 19.21 -10.06
N LYS A 54 -8.76 19.30 -10.32
CA LYS A 54 -8.25 20.06 -11.47
C LYS A 54 -8.44 19.25 -12.76
N PRO A 55 -8.66 19.89 -13.93
CA PRO A 55 -8.81 19.19 -15.21
C PRO A 55 -7.68 18.20 -15.52
N GLU A 56 -6.45 18.52 -15.11
CA GLU A 56 -5.26 17.70 -15.33
C GLU A 56 -5.28 16.40 -14.51
N GLN A 57 -6.12 16.32 -13.47
CA GLN A 57 -6.33 15.12 -12.65
C GLN A 57 -7.42 14.21 -13.22
N ILE A 58 -8.19 14.68 -14.22
CA ILE A 58 -9.23 13.89 -14.89
C ILE A 58 -8.58 13.10 -16.02
N GLN A 59 -7.88 12.05 -15.64
CA GLN A 59 -7.25 11.12 -16.55
C GLN A 59 -7.89 9.74 -16.42
N THR A 60 -8.03 9.06 -17.54
CA THR A 60 -8.51 7.67 -17.60
C THR A 60 -7.36 6.68 -17.62
N LYS A 61 -6.20 7.11 -18.13
CA LYS A 61 -4.92 6.41 -17.96
C LYS A 61 -4.33 6.74 -16.60
N HIS A 62 -3.76 5.73 -15.95
CA HIS A 62 -3.04 5.93 -14.70
C HIS A 62 -1.66 6.50 -14.99
N MET A 63 -1.28 7.58 -14.29
CA MET A 63 0.08 8.10 -14.33
C MET A 63 0.88 7.47 -13.19
N PRO A 64 1.99 6.76 -13.49
CA PRO A 64 2.84 6.17 -12.46
C PRO A 64 3.36 7.23 -11.51
N LYS A 65 3.22 6.99 -10.20
CA LYS A 65 3.93 7.77 -9.18
C LYS A 65 5.37 7.28 -9.06
N GLN A 66 6.29 8.22 -8.89
CA GLN A 66 7.71 7.92 -8.75
C GLN A 66 8.23 8.47 -7.42
N VAL A 67 9.20 7.77 -6.85
CA VAL A 67 9.99 8.30 -5.74
C VAL A 67 11.05 9.22 -6.33
N HIS A 68 11.17 10.42 -5.78
CA HIS A 68 12.23 11.35 -6.13
C HIS A 68 13.34 11.23 -5.10
N LEU A 69 14.48 10.71 -5.55
CA LEU A 69 15.73 10.68 -4.79
C LEU A 69 16.39 12.06 -4.95
N TYR A 70 16.73 12.72 -3.84
CA TYR A 70 17.38 14.04 -3.86
C TYR A 70 16.64 15.13 -4.67
N PRO A 71 15.35 15.39 -4.43
CA PRO A 71 14.64 16.45 -5.15
C PRO A 71 15.26 17.82 -4.83
N LEU A 72 15.40 18.65 -5.86
CA LEU A 72 15.80 20.04 -5.67
C LEU A 72 14.61 20.83 -5.11
N GLU A 73 14.88 21.88 -4.31
CA GLU A 73 13.81 22.74 -3.75
C GLU A 73 12.87 23.30 -4.84
N GLU A 74 13.38 23.44 -6.07
CA GLU A 74 12.64 23.96 -7.23
C GLU A 74 11.63 22.95 -7.82
N ASP A 75 11.84 21.64 -7.61
CA ASP A 75 11.05 20.57 -8.23
C ASP A 75 9.63 20.48 -7.67
N LYS A 76 9.37 21.07 -6.49
CA LYS A 76 8.07 21.08 -5.79
C LYS A 76 7.45 19.67 -5.69
N VAL A 77 8.30 18.68 -5.40
CA VAL A 77 7.86 17.29 -5.22
C VAL A 77 7.02 17.19 -3.94
N PRO A 78 5.87 16.51 -3.99
CA PRO A 78 5.10 16.23 -2.78
C PRO A 78 5.89 15.43 -1.75
N ASP A 79 5.75 15.76 -0.46
CA ASP A 79 6.47 15.09 0.64
C ASP A 79 6.24 13.57 0.68
N ASP A 80 5.11 13.06 0.16
CA ASP A 80 4.83 11.62 0.09
C ASP A 80 5.56 10.90 -1.06
N GLN A 81 6.20 11.66 -1.95
CA GLN A 81 7.02 11.18 -3.07
C GLN A 81 8.50 11.55 -2.93
N SER A 82 8.84 12.46 -2.02
CA SER A 82 10.22 12.83 -1.70
C SER A 82 10.86 11.78 -0.81
N TYR A 83 11.99 11.21 -1.23
CA TYR A 83 12.79 10.34 -0.38
C TYR A 83 13.34 11.11 0.81
N TYR A 84 13.23 10.52 2.01
CA TYR A 84 13.91 11.04 3.19
C TYR A 84 15.18 10.24 3.47
N GLY A 85 15.06 8.90 3.47
CA GLY A 85 16.07 7.97 3.97
C GLY A 85 15.39 6.77 4.62
N GLU A 86 15.96 6.27 5.70
CA GLU A 86 15.53 5.07 6.39
C GLU A 86 15.09 5.35 7.83
N VAL A 87 14.13 4.55 8.29
CA VAL A 87 13.85 4.37 9.71
C VAL A 87 14.27 2.97 10.13
N SER A 88 15.15 2.87 11.12
CA SER A 88 15.47 1.61 11.79
C SER A 88 14.86 1.57 13.19
N VAL A 89 14.20 0.47 13.52
CA VAL A 89 13.48 0.27 14.77
C VAL A 89 13.97 -1.02 15.41
N HIS A 90 14.49 -0.93 16.62
CA HIS A 90 14.89 -2.10 17.39
C HIS A 90 13.84 -2.41 18.45
N PHE A 91 13.70 -3.71 18.70
CA PHE A 91 12.74 -4.25 19.65
C PHE A 91 13.49 -4.93 20.78
N ARG A 92 12.81 -5.13 21.91
CA ARG A 92 13.41 -5.84 23.05
C ARG A 92 13.86 -7.26 22.68
N SER A 93 13.18 -7.87 21.72
CA SER A 93 13.45 -9.19 21.18
C SER A 93 12.98 -9.24 19.73
N GLY A 94 13.59 -10.08 18.91
CA GLY A 94 13.27 -10.16 17.48
C GLY A 94 14.22 -9.36 16.63
N LYS A 95 14.04 -9.44 15.32
CA LYS A 95 14.91 -8.72 14.38
C LYS A 95 14.51 -7.24 14.34
N PRO A 96 15.48 -6.34 14.15
CA PRO A 96 15.18 -4.95 13.82
C PRO A 96 14.34 -4.85 12.56
N LEU A 97 13.54 -3.80 12.48
CA LEU A 97 12.79 -3.44 11.28
C LEU A 97 13.41 -2.20 10.66
N VAL A 98 13.82 -2.28 9.41
CA VAL A 98 14.30 -1.14 8.61
C VAL A 98 13.32 -0.89 7.47
N LEU A 99 12.93 0.36 7.27
CA LEU A 99 12.02 0.77 6.19
C LEU A 99 12.58 2.00 5.48
N SER A 100 12.59 1.99 4.14
CA SER A 100 12.76 3.21 3.34
C SER A 100 11.49 4.06 3.43
N ILE A 101 11.64 5.35 3.74
CA ILE A 101 10.53 6.27 4.02
C ILE A 101 10.65 7.58 3.25
N SER A 102 9.49 8.22 3.06
CA SER A 102 9.40 9.56 2.50
C SER A 102 9.47 10.64 3.57
N GLU A 103 9.63 11.91 3.16
CA GLU A 103 9.57 13.09 4.03
C GLU A 103 8.24 13.18 4.80
N ALA A 104 7.13 12.82 4.16
CA ALA A 104 5.81 12.76 4.81
C ALA A 104 5.78 11.69 5.92
N ALA A 105 6.40 10.52 5.66
CA ALA A 105 6.49 9.44 6.64
C ALA A 105 7.41 9.80 7.80
N PHE A 106 8.57 10.42 7.54
CA PHE A 106 9.45 10.99 8.57
C PHE A 106 8.67 11.95 9.49
N SER A 107 8.00 12.94 8.91
CA SER A 107 7.22 13.93 9.64
C SER A 107 6.11 13.28 10.49
N LYS A 108 5.48 12.21 9.99
CA LYS A 108 4.47 11.46 10.73
C LYS A 108 5.08 10.68 11.88
N ILE A 109 6.14 9.91 11.66
CA ILE A 109 6.84 9.14 12.70
C ILE A 109 7.30 10.07 13.83
N TYR A 110 7.90 11.20 13.47
CA TYR A 110 8.38 12.19 14.42
C TYR A 110 7.26 12.71 15.34
N ARG A 111 6.07 12.99 14.77
CA ARG A 111 4.88 13.36 15.54
C ARG A 111 4.33 12.21 16.39
N ASP A 112 4.18 11.02 15.81
CA ASP A 112 3.63 9.84 16.50
C ASP A 112 4.48 9.51 17.75
N MET A 113 5.81 9.58 17.64
CA MET A 113 6.73 9.33 18.75
C MET A 113 6.61 10.34 19.90
N GLN A 114 6.22 11.58 19.60
CA GLN A 114 5.95 12.63 20.59
C GLN A 114 4.51 12.57 21.15
N GLY A 115 3.62 11.84 20.48
CA GLY A 115 2.22 11.69 20.85
C GLY A 115 1.97 10.71 22.00
N GLY A 116 0.71 10.34 22.18
CA GLY A 116 0.24 9.36 23.18
C GLY A 116 -0.28 8.04 22.58
N GLY A 117 -0.26 7.90 21.25
CA GLY A 117 -0.83 6.75 20.55
C GLY A 117 -0.15 5.42 20.88
N HIS A 118 -0.87 4.32 20.67
CA HIS A 118 -0.39 2.96 20.91
C HIS A 118 0.55 2.46 19.80
N PHE A 119 0.39 2.98 18.58
CA PHE A 119 1.14 2.57 17.41
C PHE A 119 1.80 3.77 16.73
N VAL A 120 3.03 3.56 16.24
CA VAL A 120 3.68 4.42 15.26
C VAL A 120 3.38 3.83 13.90
N CYS A 121 2.64 4.54 13.07
CA CYS A 121 2.22 4.02 11.77
C CYS A 121 3.09 4.59 10.65
N VAL A 122 3.70 3.69 9.88
CA VAL A 122 4.66 4.00 8.82
C VAL A 122 4.13 3.50 7.48
N ARG A 123 4.06 4.40 6.49
CA ARG A 123 3.95 4.01 5.09
C ARG A 123 5.36 3.99 4.52
N SER A 124 5.85 2.80 4.21
CA SER A 124 7.16 2.63 3.55
C SER A 124 7.06 2.95 2.05
N LEU A 125 8.22 3.02 1.41
CA LEU A 125 8.35 3.11 -0.04
C LEU A 125 8.24 1.75 -0.75
N MET A 126 8.13 0.64 -0.01
CA MET A 126 8.04 -0.74 -0.54
C MET A 126 6.64 -1.35 -0.32
N ASN A 127 5.57 -0.60 -0.55
CA ASN A 127 4.18 -1.09 -0.41
C ASN A 127 3.84 -1.71 0.96
N GLN A 128 4.52 -1.30 2.02
CA GLN A 128 4.17 -1.72 3.38
C GLN A 128 3.51 -0.57 4.12
N LEU A 129 2.31 -0.83 4.67
CA LEU A 129 1.73 -0.03 5.73
C LEU A 129 1.97 -0.78 7.05
N VAL A 130 2.78 -0.19 7.93
CA VAL A 130 3.29 -0.86 9.14
C VAL A 130 2.80 -0.12 10.38
N ALA A 131 2.19 -0.84 11.32
CA ALA A 131 1.87 -0.35 12.64
C ALA A 131 2.85 -0.97 13.64
N ILE A 132 3.71 -0.13 14.23
CA ILE A 132 4.74 -0.51 15.17
C ILE A 132 4.24 -0.21 16.58
N ARG A 133 4.15 -1.22 17.45
CA ARG A 133 3.68 -1.02 18.82
C ARG A 133 4.71 -0.20 19.58
N ARG A 134 4.31 0.99 20.03
CA ARG A 134 5.23 1.95 20.64
C ARG A 134 5.95 1.39 21.87
N GLU A 135 5.24 0.64 22.71
CA GLU A 135 5.81 0.00 23.91
C GLU A 135 6.82 -1.12 23.60
N ALA A 136 6.86 -1.63 22.36
CA ALA A 136 7.83 -2.63 21.94
C ALA A 136 9.18 -2.03 21.51
N ILE A 137 9.18 -0.74 21.14
CA ILE A 137 10.35 -0.02 20.64
C ILE A 137 11.36 0.13 21.78
N THR A 138 12.60 -0.33 21.55
CA THR A 138 13.73 -0.11 22.46
C THR A 138 14.45 1.19 22.10
N ASP A 139 14.71 1.39 20.82
CA ASP A 139 15.14 2.65 20.22
C ASP A 139 14.72 2.71 18.75
N LEU A 140 14.77 3.92 18.19
CA LEU A 140 14.38 4.21 16.81
C LEU A 140 15.32 5.28 16.26
N HIS A 141 15.82 5.06 15.04
CA HIS A 141 16.74 5.95 14.36
C HIS A 141 16.11 6.41 13.05
N LEU A 142 16.06 7.73 12.84
CA LEU A 142 15.67 8.35 11.57
C LEU A 142 16.95 8.86 10.92
N MET A 143 17.34 8.22 9.83
CA MET A 143 18.57 8.53 9.12
C MET A 143 18.18 9.03 7.74
N SER A 144 18.56 10.26 7.41
CA SER A 144 18.29 10.79 6.08
C SER A 144 19.29 10.24 5.06
N GLU A 145 18.99 10.41 3.79
CA GLU A 145 19.84 10.06 2.65
C GLU A 145 21.25 10.71 2.67
N ALA A 146 21.47 11.69 3.56
CA ALA A 146 22.76 12.33 3.78
C ALA A 146 23.65 11.55 4.78
N ALA A 147 23.11 10.53 5.44
CA ALA A 147 23.84 9.66 6.35
C ALA A 147 24.46 8.47 5.60
N ASP A 148 25.67 8.06 5.98
CA ASP A 148 26.33 6.89 5.41
C ASP A 148 25.77 5.56 5.94
N THR A 149 25.00 5.61 7.03
CA THR A 149 24.44 4.42 7.70
C THR A 149 22.99 4.69 8.11
N TYR A 150 22.17 3.63 8.13
CA TYR A 150 20.76 3.70 8.52
C TYR A 150 20.48 3.21 9.95
N GLY A 151 21.52 3.15 10.81
CA GLY A 151 21.40 2.84 12.23
C GLY A 151 22.62 2.11 12.81
N PRO A 152 22.63 1.83 14.12
CA PRO A 152 23.76 1.23 14.82
C PRO A 152 24.15 -0.18 14.34
N GLU A 153 23.20 -0.93 13.77
CA GLU A 153 23.40 -2.30 13.27
C GLU A 153 23.34 -2.35 11.74
N HIS A 154 23.77 -1.28 11.05
CA HIS A 154 23.70 -1.12 9.59
C HIS A 154 24.14 -2.36 8.80
N ASP A 155 25.28 -2.94 9.17
CA ASP A 155 25.88 -4.07 8.46
C ASP A 155 25.11 -5.40 8.65
N ASP A 156 24.25 -5.48 9.67
CA ASP A 156 23.54 -6.70 10.08
C ASP A 156 22.04 -6.67 9.80
N TYR A 157 21.51 -5.54 9.32
CA TYR A 157 20.08 -5.40 9.07
C TYR A 157 19.59 -6.25 7.89
N ASP A 158 18.34 -6.71 8.01
CA ASP A 158 17.62 -7.37 6.92
C ASP A 158 17.05 -6.32 5.94
N ASP A 159 17.69 -6.19 4.78
CA ASP A 159 17.34 -5.25 3.72
C ASP A 159 16.13 -5.69 2.88
N SER A 160 15.50 -6.83 3.20
CA SER A 160 14.34 -7.35 2.46
C SER A 160 13.17 -6.35 2.37
N ASN A 161 13.05 -5.42 3.32
CA ASN A 161 11.99 -4.39 3.34
C ASN A 161 12.35 -3.14 2.51
N MET A 162 13.51 -3.14 1.84
CA MET A 162 14.02 -2.01 1.06
C MET A 162 14.36 -2.41 -0.39
N LEU A 163 13.97 -3.62 -0.82
CA LEU A 163 14.31 -4.15 -2.14
C LEU A 163 13.75 -3.33 -3.30
N LEU A 164 12.68 -2.56 -3.08
CA LEU A 164 12.06 -1.75 -4.11
C LEU A 164 11.48 -0.44 -3.55
N GLN A 165 11.79 0.67 -4.20
CA GLN A 165 11.20 1.98 -3.91
C GLN A 165 10.13 2.30 -4.95
N LEU A 166 8.94 1.74 -4.74
CA LEU A 166 7.80 1.85 -5.64
C LEU A 166 6.57 2.24 -4.82
N ILE A 167 6.16 3.50 -4.90
CA ILE A 167 5.01 4.03 -4.15
C ILE A 167 3.68 3.93 -4.90
N ASP A 168 3.72 3.45 -6.14
CA ASP A 168 2.58 3.43 -7.02
C ASP A 168 1.70 2.20 -6.78
N ASP A 169 0.53 2.39 -6.15
CA ASP A 169 -0.41 1.30 -5.83
C ASP A 169 -0.77 0.47 -7.07
N ARG A 170 -0.93 1.12 -8.24
CA ARG A 170 -1.27 0.43 -9.50
C ARG A 170 -0.14 -0.50 -9.96
N SER A 171 1.11 -0.11 -9.82
CA SER A 171 2.22 -1.03 -10.07
C SER A 171 2.18 -2.24 -9.15
N TRP A 172 1.86 -2.07 -7.87
CA TRP A 172 1.78 -3.20 -6.95
C TRP A 172 0.60 -4.13 -7.22
N GLU A 173 -0.52 -3.63 -7.74
CA GLU A 173 -1.60 -4.48 -8.28
C GLU A 173 -1.10 -5.35 -9.44
N ILE A 174 -0.28 -4.79 -10.34
CA ILE A 174 0.33 -5.57 -11.44
C ILE A 174 1.29 -6.62 -10.86
N ILE A 175 2.17 -6.24 -9.92
CA ILE A 175 3.10 -7.17 -9.25
C ILE A 175 2.35 -8.31 -8.57
N GLU A 176 1.25 -8.02 -7.87
CA GLU A 176 0.39 -9.02 -7.24
C GLU A 176 -0.15 -10.03 -8.24
N ARG A 177 -0.52 -9.58 -9.45
CA ARG A 177 -1.12 -10.42 -10.50
C ARG A 177 -0.11 -11.19 -11.33
N MET A 178 1.08 -10.63 -11.57
CA MET A 178 2.15 -11.23 -12.38
C MET A 178 2.57 -12.63 -11.96
N GLU A 179 2.36 -13.02 -10.70
CA GLU A 179 2.74 -14.34 -10.21
C GLU A 179 1.83 -15.46 -10.70
N TRP A 180 0.58 -15.16 -11.05
CA TRP A 180 -0.46 -16.17 -11.30
C TRP A 180 -1.28 -15.95 -12.57
N ASP A 181 -1.23 -14.76 -13.15
CA ASP A 181 -2.00 -14.40 -14.35
C ASP A 181 -1.10 -14.19 -15.56
N ASP A 182 -1.24 -15.07 -16.55
CA ASP A 182 -0.51 -15.00 -17.82
C ASP A 182 -1.10 -13.95 -18.78
N ASN A 183 -2.26 -13.34 -18.46
CA ASN A 183 -3.00 -12.46 -19.37
C ASN A 183 -3.36 -11.09 -18.75
N LEU A 184 -2.35 -10.45 -18.14
CA LEU A 184 -2.49 -9.13 -17.49
C LEU A 184 -3.05 -8.03 -18.40
N GLU A 185 -2.88 -8.14 -19.73
CA GLU A 185 -3.34 -7.13 -20.68
C GLU A 185 -4.87 -7.04 -20.81
N GLU A 186 -5.63 -7.97 -20.21
CA GLU A 186 -7.09 -7.85 -20.10
C GLU A 186 -7.52 -6.85 -19.01
N GLU A 187 -6.72 -6.72 -17.94
CA GLU A 187 -7.05 -5.89 -16.77
C GLU A 187 -6.20 -4.61 -16.67
N PHE A 188 -5.04 -4.59 -17.33
CA PHE A 188 -4.04 -3.53 -17.23
C PHE A 188 -3.62 -3.00 -18.59
N ASP A 189 -3.25 -1.71 -18.65
CA ASP A 189 -2.71 -1.11 -19.87
C ASP A 189 -1.33 -1.75 -20.18
N LYS A 190 -1.07 -2.04 -21.46
CA LYS A 190 0.15 -2.74 -21.88
C LYS A 190 1.42 -1.99 -21.51
N ASP A 191 1.40 -0.66 -21.55
CA ASP A 191 2.55 0.17 -21.18
C ASP A 191 2.79 0.12 -19.66
N GLU A 192 1.73 -0.02 -18.86
CA GLU A 192 1.83 -0.24 -17.40
C GLU A 192 2.49 -1.59 -17.09
N VAL A 193 2.02 -2.65 -17.75
CA VAL A 193 2.56 -4.01 -17.58
C VAL A 193 4.02 -4.07 -18.01
N ALA A 194 4.36 -3.53 -19.18
CA ALA A 194 5.73 -3.51 -19.69
C ALA A 194 6.67 -2.76 -18.75
N ARG A 195 6.24 -1.61 -18.19
CA ARG A 195 7.04 -0.86 -17.22
C ARG A 195 7.29 -1.66 -15.94
N VAL A 196 6.29 -2.32 -15.39
CA VAL A 196 6.46 -3.13 -14.16
C VAL A 196 7.33 -4.36 -14.44
N ALA A 197 7.16 -5.02 -15.59
CA ALA A 197 8.01 -6.12 -16.02
C ALA A 197 9.48 -5.70 -16.13
N GLU A 198 9.76 -4.50 -16.65
CA GLU A 198 11.12 -3.97 -16.71
C GLU A 198 11.69 -3.69 -15.32
N ILE A 199 10.88 -3.17 -14.38
CA ILE A 199 11.31 -2.96 -12.98
C ILE A 199 11.69 -4.27 -12.29
N LEU A 200 10.98 -5.36 -12.60
CA LEU A 200 11.20 -6.68 -12.01
C LEU A 200 12.14 -7.58 -12.84
N LYS A 201 12.71 -7.06 -13.93
CA LYS A 201 13.50 -7.85 -14.87
C LYS A 201 14.75 -8.41 -14.18
N CYS A 202 14.89 -9.74 -14.21
CA CYS A 202 16.11 -10.42 -13.80
C CYS A 202 17.17 -10.37 -14.91
N THR A 203 18.43 -10.51 -14.51
CA THR A 203 19.56 -10.57 -15.44
C THR A 203 19.48 -11.85 -16.28
N THR A 204 19.62 -11.72 -17.60
CA THR A 204 19.57 -12.85 -18.53
C THR A 204 20.89 -13.63 -18.58
N ASP A 205 20.86 -14.87 -19.08
CA ASP A 205 22.08 -15.68 -19.24
C ASP A 205 23.13 -15.00 -20.13
N ASP A 206 22.71 -14.28 -21.17
CA ASP A 206 23.60 -13.51 -22.05
C ASP A 206 24.19 -12.28 -21.33
N GLU A 207 23.39 -11.58 -20.51
CA GLU A 207 23.87 -10.47 -19.68
C GLU A 207 24.87 -10.96 -18.62
N PHE A 208 24.62 -12.10 -17.97
CA PHE A 208 25.58 -12.74 -17.07
C PHE A 208 26.86 -13.16 -17.80
N ALA A 209 26.75 -13.76 -19.00
CA ALA A 209 27.92 -14.12 -19.80
C ALA A 209 28.77 -12.88 -20.14
N ASN A 210 28.14 -11.75 -20.43
CA ASN A 210 28.84 -10.48 -20.62
C ASN A 210 29.51 -10.00 -19.33
N LEU A 211 28.85 -10.05 -18.18
CA LEU A 211 29.43 -9.67 -16.88
C LEU A 211 30.68 -10.51 -16.56
N VAL A 212 30.63 -11.82 -16.82
CA VAL A 212 31.78 -12.72 -16.69
C VAL A 212 32.90 -12.35 -17.67
N ALA A 213 32.56 -12.15 -18.95
CA ALA A 213 33.55 -11.79 -19.97
C ALA A 213 34.27 -10.46 -19.68
N TYR A 214 33.58 -9.50 -19.04
CA TYR A 214 34.14 -8.24 -18.57
C TYR A 214 34.80 -8.32 -17.19
N GLY A 215 34.86 -9.50 -16.56
CA GLY A 215 35.46 -9.71 -15.25
C GLY A 215 34.75 -8.99 -14.11
N ARG A 216 33.43 -8.71 -14.25
CA ARG A 216 32.61 -8.07 -13.20
C ARG A 216 32.13 -9.05 -12.14
N ILE A 217 31.98 -10.32 -12.51
CA ILE A 217 31.65 -11.45 -11.63
C ILE A 217 32.50 -12.65 -12.03
N GLN A 218 32.74 -13.58 -11.11
CA GLN A 218 33.40 -14.84 -11.45
C GLN A 218 32.40 -15.84 -12.06
N PRO A 219 32.81 -16.72 -12.99
CA PRO A 219 31.94 -17.75 -13.55
C PRO A 219 31.27 -18.64 -12.49
N GLU A 220 32.00 -18.98 -11.43
CA GLU A 220 31.51 -19.81 -10.32
C GLU A 220 30.41 -19.15 -9.48
N ASP A 221 30.33 -17.81 -9.46
CA ASP A 221 29.36 -17.07 -8.64
C ASP A 221 28.02 -16.86 -9.35
N VAL A 222 27.93 -17.11 -10.66
CA VAL A 222 26.74 -16.79 -11.49
C VAL A 222 25.46 -17.41 -10.93
N GLU A 223 25.52 -18.67 -10.51
CA GLU A 223 24.34 -19.37 -9.98
C GLU A 223 23.88 -18.80 -8.62
N ASP A 224 24.81 -18.31 -7.80
CA ASP A 224 24.48 -17.63 -6.54
C ASP A 224 23.82 -16.27 -6.80
N TYR A 225 24.28 -15.52 -7.80
CA TYR A 225 23.63 -14.28 -8.24
C TYR A 225 22.20 -14.53 -8.74
N LYS A 226 22.00 -15.54 -9.58
CA LYS A 226 20.65 -15.95 -10.05
C LYS A 226 19.73 -16.34 -8.90
N ALA A 227 20.25 -17.14 -7.96
CA ALA A 227 19.50 -17.55 -6.78
C ALA A 227 19.10 -16.35 -5.90
N ASN A 228 19.99 -15.36 -5.75
CA ASN A 228 19.71 -14.13 -5.02
C ASN A 228 18.64 -13.28 -5.72
N GLU A 229 18.73 -13.06 -7.04
CA GLU A 229 17.70 -12.35 -7.81
C GLU A 229 16.33 -13.04 -7.68
N ALA A 230 16.28 -14.37 -7.80
CA ALA A 230 15.05 -15.14 -7.63
C ALA A 230 14.49 -15.02 -6.19
N ALA A 231 15.35 -15.00 -5.17
CA ALA A 231 14.95 -14.81 -3.78
C ALA A 231 14.39 -13.40 -3.52
N LYS A 232 14.99 -12.35 -4.10
CA LYS A 232 14.48 -10.98 -4.03
C LYS A 232 13.12 -10.85 -4.68
N LEU A 233 12.95 -11.41 -5.88
CA LEU A 233 11.68 -11.39 -6.60
C LEU A 233 10.56 -12.12 -5.82
N LYS A 234 10.87 -13.29 -5.25
CA LYS A 234 9.95 -14.02 -4.37
C LYS A 234 9.56 -13.19 -3.14
N THR A 235 10.51 -12.44 -2.58
CA THR A 235 10.24 -11.55 -1.44
C THR A 235 9.31 -10.40 -1.84
N ILE A 236 9.53 -9.77 -2.99
CA ILE A 236 8.64 -8.73 -3.54
C ILE A 236 7.21 -9.26 -3.71
N PHE A 237 7.04 -10.44 -4.30
CA PHE A 237 5.73 -11.10 -4.43
C PHE A 237 5.10 -11.49 -3.08
N ASN A 238 5.89 -11.77 -2.06
CA ASN A 238 5.36 -12.01 -0.72
C ASN A 238 4.85 -10.71 -0.08
N PHE A 239 5.53 -9.58 -0.28
CA PHE A 239 5.12 -8.27 0.21
C PHE A 239 3.89 -7.70 -0.50
N SER A 240 3.61 -8.12 -1.74
CA SER A 240 2.39 -7.69 -2.44
C SER A 240 1.13 -8.31 -1.84
N ARG A 241 1.19 -9.52 -1.28
CA ARG A 241 -0.01 -10.28 -0.87
C ARG A 241 -0.20 -10.42 0.62
N ASN A 242 0.89 -10.58 1.37
CA ASN A 242 0.80 -11.13 2.71
C ASN A 242 0.86 -10.08 3.81
N VAL A 243 0.05 -10.31 4.85
CA VAL A 243 0.20 -9.66 6.15
C VAL A 243 1.37 -10.31 6.89
N ARG A 244 2.24 -9.49 7.46
CA ARG A 244 3.41 -9.92 8.24
C ARG A 244 3.36 -9.31 9.62
N TYR A 245 3.69 -10.08 10.65
CA TYR A 245 3.77 -9.56 12.02
C TYR A 245 4.83 -10.29 12.82
N GLN A 246 5.54 -9.55 13.66
CA GLN A 246 6.51 -10.09 14.60
C GLN A 246 5.93 -10.01 16.01
N PHE A 247 5.97 -11.11 16.73
CA PHE A 247 5.69 -11.10 18.17
C PHE A 247 6.88 -10.58 18.95
N SER A 248 6.64 -10.00 20.12
CA SER A 248 7.67 -9.67 21.13
C SER A 248 8.35 -10.90 21.76
N THR A 249 8.29 -12.05 21.09
CA THR A 249 9.18 -13.21 21.30
C THR A 249 10.23 -13.32 20.19
N GLY A 250 10.24 -12.40 19.24
CA GLY A 250 11.01 -12.43 17.99
C GLY A 250 10.46 -13.37 16.91
N LYS A 251 9.31 -14.01 17.12
CA LYS A 251 8.73 -14.92 16.12
C LYS A 251 8.01 -14.11 15.04
N LEU A 252 8.52 -14.17 13.82
CA LEU A 252 7.87 -13.63 12.63
C LEU A 252 6.81 -14.61 12.10
N ARG A 253 5.67 -14.08 11.65
CA ARG A 253 4.63 -14.81 10.95
C ARG A 253 4.17 -14.05 9.72
N THR A 254 3.66 -14.83 8.76
CA THR A 254 3.13 -14.35 7.50
C THR A 254 1.82 -15.09 7.24
N LEU A 255 0.80 -14.39 6.76
CA LEU A 255 -0.46 -14.99 6.30
C LEU A 255 -1.04 -14.21 5.12
N SER A 256 -1.87 -14.88 4.32
CA SER A 256 -2.64 -14.26 3.25
C SER A 256 -4.08 -14.06 3.72
N VAL A 257 -4.66 -12.92 3.34
CA VAL A 257 -6.09 -12.59 3.45
C VAL A 257 -6.59 -12.46 2.02
N ASP A 258 -7.66 -13.14 1.63
CA ASP A 258 -8.10 -13.11 0.22
C ASP A 258 -8.88 -11.84 -0.12
N ASP A 259 -9.67 -11.33 0.83
CA ASP A 259 -10.59 -10.21 0.62
C ASP A 259 -9.99 -8.90 1.14
N ASP A 260 -9.90 -7.89 0.27
CA ASP A 260 -9.24 -6.62 0.59
C ASP A 260 -10.06 -5.75 1.53
N GLU A 261 -11.38 -5.76 1.39
CA GLU A 261 -12.31 -5.10 2.31
C GLU A 261 -12.18 -5.70 3.72
N ALA A 262 -12.16 -7.02 3.86
CA ALA A 262 -11.94 -7.68 5.14
C ALA A 262 -10.56 -7.36 5.74
N LEU A 263 -9.51 -7.24 4.91
CA LEU A 263 -8.19 -6.78 5.35
C LEU A 263 -8.27 -5.35 5.90
N TYR A 264 -8.95 -4.45 5.18
CA TYR A 264 -9.17 -3.06 5.60
C TYR A 264 -9.96 -3.00 6.91
N ASP A 265 -11.15 -3.62 6.97
CA ASP A 265 -12.04 -3.62 8.13
C ASP A 265 -11.38 -4.19 9.39
N ALA A 266 -10.54 -5.21 9.23
CA ALA A 266 -9.83 -5.80 10.35
C ALA A 266 -8.72 -4.91 10.90
N THR A 267 -8.16 -4.01 10.08
CA THR A 267 -6.90 -3.30 10.42
C THR A 267 -7.00 -1.78 10.46
N TYR A 268 -8.05 -1.17 9.90
CA TYR A 268 -8.18 0.30 9.79
C TYR A 268 -8.07 0.99 11.14
N ALA A 269 -8.65 0.40 12.20
CA ALA A 269 -8.64 0.99 13.54
C ALA A 269 -7.22 1.17 14.09
N ILE A 270 -6.26 0.35 13.65
CA ILE A 270 -4.85 0.48 14.05
C ILE A 270 -4.22 1.70 13.37
N PHE A 271 -4.47 1.86 12.07
CA PHE A 271 -3.85 2.89 11.25
C PHE A 271 -4.48 4.29 11.40
N ASP A 272 -5.73 4.34 11.85
CA ASP A 272 -6.49 5.56 12.11
C ASP A 272 -6.44 6.02 13.58
N ASP A 273 -5.58 5.42 14.41
CA ASP A 273 -5.43 5.71 15.86
C ASP A 273 -6.75 5.51 16.65
N LEU A 274 -7.52 4.50 16.26
CA LEU A 274 -8.78 4.07 16.89
C LEU A 274 -8.63 2.74 17.64
N PHE A 275 -7.39 2.30 17.91
CA PHE A 275 -7.11 1.05 18.58
C PHE A 275 -7.61 1.06 20.04
N ASP A 276 -8.43 0.06 20.38
CA ASP A 276 -8.91 -0.16 21.74
C ASP A 276 -8.07 -1.27 22.42
N LYS A 277 -7.34 -0.90 23.47
CA LYS A 277 -6.52 -1.85 24.25
C LYS A 277 -7.36 -2.87 25.02
N ASP A 278 -8.64 -2.56 25.29
CA ASP A 278 -9.54 -3.46 26.02
C ASP A 278 -10.13 -4.53 25.08
N ASP A 279 -10.06 -4.32 23.75
CA ASP A 279 -10.30 -5.33 22.71
C ASP A 279 -9.11 -5.41 21.74
N PRO A 280 -7.97 -5.99 22.18
CA PRO A 280 -6.71 -5.86 21.47
C PRO A 280 -6.57 -6.82 20.28
N PHE A 281 -7.63 -7.54 19.92
CA PHE A 281 -7.55 -8.59 18.91
C PHE A 281 -7.95 -8.08 17.53
N VAL A 282 -7.09 -8.32 16.56
CA VAL A 282 -7.44 -8.26 15.14
C VAL A 282 -7.85 -9.64 14.68
N ARG A 283 -8.95 -9.71 13.94
CA ARG A 283 -9.45 -10.94 13.33
C ARG A 283 -9.21 -10.88 11.82
N LEU A 284 -8.33 -11.73 11.31
CA LEU A 284 -8.04 -11.84 9.87
C LEU A 284 -8.63 -13.14 9.31
N PRO A 285 -9.62 -13.07 8.40
CA PRO A 285 -10.04 -14.23 7.63
C PRO A 285 -8.94 -14.58 6.62
N MET A 286 -8.38 -15.78 6.73
CA MET A 286 -7.29 -16.24 5.88
C MET A 286 -7.81 -16.84 4.58
N ALA A 287 -6.88 -17.27 3.72
CA ALA A 287 -7.20 -17.98 2.48
C ALA A 287 -8.08 -19.22 2.76
N GLY A 288 -9.34 -19.20 2.32
CA GLY A 288 -10.38 -20.16 2.72
C GLY A 288 -11.53 -19.58 3.55
N GLY A 289 -11.50 -18.27 3.84
CA GLY A 289 -12.62 -17.53 4.42
C GLY A 289 -12.93 -17.96 5.85
N TYR A 290 -14.17 -18.34 6.13
CA TYR A 290 -14.61 -18.70 7.49
C TYR A 290 -13.91 -19.95 8.05
N HIS A 291 -13.28 -20.76 7.21
CA HIS A 291 -12.60 -21.99 7.59
C HIS A 291 -11.25 -21.74 8.28
N GLU A 292 -10.60 -20.60 8.00
CA GLU A 292 -9.30 -20.27 8.54
C GLU A 292 -9.32 -18.82 9.03
N VAL A 293 -9.25 -18.62 10.35
CA VAL A 293 -9.29 -17.28 10.95
C VAL A 293 -8.17 -17.15 11.97
N ALA A 294 -7.35 -16.12 11.80
CA ALA A 294 -6.33 -15.74 12.76
C ALA A 294 -6.85 -14.63 13.68
N PHE A 295 -6.75 -14.86 14.99
CA PHE A 295 -6.88 -13.80 16.00
C PHE A 295 -5.47 -13.41 16.47
N ILE A 296 -5.13 -12.13 16.29
CA ILE A 296 -3.80 -11.60 16.61
C ILE A 296 -3.95 -10.62 17.78
N ASN A 297 -3.33 -10.93 18.92
CA ASN A 297 -3.28 -10.01 20.05
C ASN A 297 -2.25 -8.91 19.80
N LEU A 298 -2.72 -7.71 19.50
CA LEU A 298 -1.88 -6.56 19.17
C LEU A 298 -1.06 -6.02 20.35
N THR A 299 -1.36 -6.37 21.60
CA THR A 299 -0.50 -5.97 22.74
C THR A 299 0.77 -6.82 22.84
N THR A 300 0.87 -7.89 22.04
CA THR A 300 1.98 -8.85 22.08
C THR A 300 2.86 -8.82 20.83
N VAL A 301 2.51 -8.00 19.84
CA VAL A 301 3.31 -7.82 18.63
C VAL A 301 4.30 -6.68 18.81
N ASP A 302 5.45 -6.80 18.16
CA ASP A 302 6.36 -5.67 17.93
C ASP A 302 5.81 -4.78 16.83
N TYR A 303 5.35 -5.39 15.74
CA TYR A 303 4.69 -4.70 14.64
C TYR A 303 3.78 -5.64 13.84
N ILE A 304 2.85 -5.04 13.10
CA ILE A 304 2.09 -5.67 12.02
C ILE A 304 2.24 -4.83 10.75
N SER A 305 2.40 -5.49 9.60
CA SER A 305 2.58 -4.91 8.29
C SER A 305 1.57 -5.51 7.33
N VAL A 306 0.85 -4.66 6.59
CA VAL A 306 -0.09 -5.05 5.54
C VAL A 306 0.37 -4.50 4.19
N PRO A 307 0.06 -5.17 3.07
CA PRO A 307 0.30 -4.61 1.73
C PRO A 307 -0.53 -3.34 1.54
N ASN A 308 0.13 -2.23 1.27
CA ASN A 308 -0.50 -0.92 1.20
C ASN A 308 -1.55 -0.83 0.08
N HIS A 309 -1.24 -1.27 -1.13
CA HIS A 309 -2.19 -1.20 -2.26
C HIS A 309 -3.45 -2.01 -1.97
N ARG A 310 -3.34 -3.18 -1.31
CA ARG A 310 -4.47 -4.00 -0.88
C ARG A 310 -5.32 -3.30 0.19
N PHE A 311 -4.68 -2.74 1.22
CA PHE A 311 -5.36 -1.93 2.22
C PHE A 311 -6.11 -0.74 1.59
N MET A 312 -5.48 -0.05 0.64
CA MET A 312 -6.10 1.08 -0.08
C MET A 312 -7.25 0.62 -0.99
N ARG A 313 -7.12 -0.54 -1.63
CA ARG A 313 -8.19 -1.14 -2.45
C ARG A 313 -9.41 -1.45 -1.59
N GLY A 314 -9.22 -2.14 -0.46
CA GLY A 314 -10.27 -2.40 0.54
C GLY A 314 -10.90 -1.14 1.11
N TYR A 315 -10.10 -0.11 1.43
CA TYR A 315 -10.62 1.20 1.85
C TYR A 315 -11.60 1.80 0.84
N TYR A 316 -11.26 1.74 -0.46
CA TYR A 316 -12.11 2.30 -1.50
C TYR A 316 -13.34 1.42 -1.79
N GLU A 317 -13.27 0.11 -1.60
CA GLU A 317 -14.42 -0.81 -1.67
C GLU A 317 -15.42 -0.53 -0.55
N ALA A 318 -14.94 -0.46 0.70
CA ALA A 318 -15.75 -0.08 1.85
C ALA A 318 -16.41 1.30 1.66
N LEU A 319 -15.63 2.29 1.20
CA LEU A 319 -16.14 3.64 0.93
C LEU A 319 -17.18 3.66 -0.20
N GLU A 320 -17.04 2.81 -1.22
CA GLU A 320 -18.02 2.72 -2.29
C GLU A 320 -19.36 2.19 -1.77
N LYS A 321 -19.35 1.12 -0.96
CA LYS A 321 -20.56 0.60 -0.30
C LYS A 321 -21.23 1.63 0.59
N GLU A 322 -20.46 2.34 1.43
CA GLU A 322 -20.99 3.40 2.29
C GLU A 322 -21.72 4.49 1.48
N ILE A 323 -21.17 4.89 0.33
CA ILE A 323 -21.76 5.91 -0.53
C ILE A 323 -23.04 5.42 -1.21
N GLU A 324 -23.06 4.16 -1.64
CA GLU A 324 -24.22 3.54 -2.28
C GLU A 324 -25.36 3.34 -1.27
N GLU A 325 -25.08 2.79 -0.10
CA GLU A 325 -26.05 2.66 1.00
C GLU A 325 -26.62 4.01 1.42
N ALA A 326 -25.76 5.03 1.57
CA ALA A 326 -26.21 6.37 1.90
C ALA A 326 -27.11 6.98 0.82
N GLU A 327 -26.88 6.63 -0.44
CA GLU A 327 -27.73 7.06 -1.54
C GLU A 327 -29.09 6.36 -1.56
N GLU A 328 -29.13 5.06 -1.27
CA GLU A 328 -30.38 4.32 -1.11
C GLU A 328 -31.23 4.85 0.06
N LEU A 329 -30.56 5.31 1.13
CA LEU A 329 -31.18 5.90 2.32
C LEU A 329 -31.45 7.41 2.21
N ASP A 330 -31.19 8.03 1.04
CA ASP A 330 -31.30 9.48 0.79
C ASP A 330 -30.58 10.37 1.84
N LEU A 331 -29.44 9.87 2.34
CA LEU A 331 -28.59 10.58 3.29
C LEU A 331 -27.74 11.64 2.57
N LYS A 332 -27.52 12.78 3.24
CA LYS A 332 -26.64 13.84 2.73
C LYS A 332 -25.17 13.40 2.82
N PRO A 333 -24.29 13.85 1.90
CA PRO A 333 -22.86 13.48 1.90
C PRO A 333 -22.11 13.76 3.20
N GLU A 334 -22.54 14.76 3.96
CA GLU A 334 -21.99 15.13 5.27
C GLU A 334 -22.26 14.07 6.35
N GLN A 335 -23.32 13.26 6.18
CA GLN A 335 -23.71 12.18 7.10
C GLN A 335 -22.93 10.89 6.84
N VAL A 336 -22.33 10.73 5.65
CA VAL A 336 -21.56 9.53 5.26
C VAL A 336 -20.19 9.51 5.95
N LYS A 337 -19.51 10.66 6.04
CA LYS A 337 -18.17 10.76 6.67
C LYS A 337 -18.16 10.56 8.19
N GLY A 338 -19.31 10.70 8.86
CA GLY A 338 -19.43 10.66 10.31
C GLY A 338 -19.56 9.26 10.93
N ASN A 339 -19.65 8.20 10.12
CA ASN A 339 -20.00 6.85 10.59
C ASN A 339 -18.79 5.91 10.84
N ARG A 340 -17.57 6.30 10.43
CA ARG A 340 -16.34 5.48 10.48
C ARG A 340 -15.83 5.10 11.89
N GLY A 341 -16.56 5.46 12.94
CA GLY A 341 -16.23 5.16 14.34
C GLY A 341 -17.27 4.33 15.08
N ARG A 342 -18.31 3.83 14.40
CA ARG A 342 -19.30 2.93 15.03
C ARG A 342 -19.18 1.55 14.42
N ARG A 343 -18.52 0.63 15.15
CA ARG A 343 -18.84 -0.80 15.01
C ARG A 343 -20.37 -0.92 15.00
N PRO A 344 -20.99 -1.62 14.03
CA PRO A 344 -22.35 -2.05 14.24
C PRO A 344 -22.36 -2.81 15.56
N LYS A 345 -23.21 -2.39 16.50
CA LYS A 345 -23.55 -3.29 17.60
C LYS A 345 -24.08 -4.54 16.94
N ASN A 346 -23.50 -5.69 17.26
CA ASN A 346 -24.15 -6.98 17.02
C ASN A 346 -25.41 -7.04 17.92
N ASP A 347 -26.43 -6.27 17.55
CA ASP A 347 -27.80 -6.47 18.01
C ASP A 347 -28.41 -7.45 17.00
N ASP A 348 -28.11 -8.74 17.21
CA ASP A 348 -28.99 -9.90 16.94
C ASP A 348 -28.16 -11.19 16.87
N ALA A 349 -27.99 -11.81 18.04
CA ALA A 349 -27.93 -13.26 18.16
C ALA A 349 -28.93 -13.68 19.25
N GLY A 350 -30.21 -13.46 18.95
CA GLY A 350 -31.29 -14.23 19.57
C GLY A 350 -31.43 -15.57 18.86
N ALA A 351 -30.88 -16.63 19.45
CA ALA A 351 -31.38 -18.01 19.44
C ALA A 351 -30.46 -18.89 20.31
#